data_AF-A0A7G9XZP5-F1
#
_entry.id   AF-A0A7G9XZP5-F1
#
_cell.length_a   1.000
_cell.length_b   1.000
_cell.length_c   1.000
_cell.angle_alpha   90.00
_cell.angle_beta   90.00
_cell.angle_gamma   90.00
#
_symmetry.space_group_name_H-M   'P 1'
#
loop_
_entity.id
_entity.type
_entity.pdbx_description
1 polymer ?
#
loop_
_entity_poly.entity_id
_entity_poly.type
_entity_poly.pdbx_seq_one_letter_code
_entity_poly.pdbx_strand_id
1 'polypeptide(L)'
;MTRTKHLLLSISIGIMIVIVVVSVRSCYAATPEDKIRFTDLPPTIDIKPGSQESFDVTLRNFGNQYADVSINVRSLPDALTIVSGDEERLLDMGKSVTYPITISASDDIAPGTHQFEIADKSHVDQHTWETISVRVKGSVPTPPADATSGQTEAKKSPGFGVVAVMFALLLAYRSGRAQP
;
A
#
# COMPACT_ATOMS: atom_id res chain seq x y z
N MET A 1 -61.05 -56.16 17.77
CA MET A 1 -59.62 -56.29 17.39
C MET A 1 -59.16 -55.05 16.58
N THR A 2 -59.47 -53.85 17.08
CA THR A 2 -59.40 -52.59 16.30
C THR A 2 -58.76 -51.43 17.06
N ARG A 3 -58.57 -51.55 18.38
CA ARG A 3 -58.10 -50.46 19.25
C ARG A 3 -56.58 -50.26 19.22
N THR A 4 -55.81 -51.30 18.92
CA THR A 4 -54.35 -51.28 18.87
C THR A 4 -53.78 -50.63 17.61
N LYS A 5 -54.53 -50.64 16.49
CA LYS A 5 -54.08 -50.05 15.22
C LYS A 5 -54.08 -48.51 15.24
N HIS A 6 -55.02 -47.90 15.97
CA HIS A 6 -55.09 -46.44 16.09
C HIS A 6 -53.98 -45.87 16.98
N LEU A 7 -53.60 -46.56 18.06
CA LEU A 7 -52.54 -46.09 18.97
C LEU A 7 -51.16 -46.07 18.29
N LEU A 8 -50.85 -47.09 17.48
CA LEU A 8 -49.58 -47.18 16.75
C LEU A 8 -49.46 -46.12 15.64
N LEU A 9 -50.57 -45.76 14.99
CA LEU A 9 -50.59 -44.73 13.95
C LEU A 9 -50.42 -43.32 14.54
N SER A 10 -50.96 -43.06 15.72
CA SER A 10 -50.80 -41.76 16.41
C SER A 10 -49.37 -41.54 16.91
N ILE A 11 -48.69 -42.59 17.37
CA ILE A 11 -47.30 -42.54 17.85
C ILE A 11 -46.33 -42.30 16.69
N SER A 12 -46.54 -42.96 15.54
CA SER A 12 -45.67 -42.79 14.37
C SER A 12 -45.79 -41.40 13.73
N ILE A 13 -47.00 -40.81 13.71
CA ILE A 13 -47.21 -39.42 13.24
C ILE A 13 -46.53 -38.42 14.19
N GLY A 14 -46.63 -38.62 15.51
CA GLY A 14 -45.99 -37.74 16.50
C GLY A 14 -44.46 -37.74 16.40
N ILE A 15 -43.83 -38.91 16.19
CA ILE A 15 -42.37 -39.04 16.05
C ILE A 15 -41.88 -38.39 14.75
N MET A 16 -42.61 -38.53 13.64
CA MET A 16 -42.25 -37.90 12.36
C MET A 16 -42.31 -36.36 12.43
N ILE A 17 -43.28 -35.80 13.16
CA ILE A 17 -43.38 -34.34 13.35
C ILE A 17 -42.20 -33.81 14.19
N VAL A 18 -41.77 -34.54 15.23
CA VAL A 18 -40.61 -34.16 16.04
C VAL A 18 -39.30 -34.21 15.24
N ILE A 19 -39.15 -35.19 14.35
CA ILE A 19 -37.97 -35.30 13.47
C ILE A 19 -37.93 -34.13 12.48
N VAL A 20 -39.07 -33.75 11.88
CA VAL A 20 -39.11 -32.63 10.93
C VAL A 20 -38.83 -31.27 11.59
N VAL A 21 -39.25 -31.05 12.85
CA VAL A 21 -39.00 -29.77 13.56
C VAL A 21 -37.54 -29.61 13.99
N VAL A 22 -36.79 -30.70 14.22
CA VAL A 22 -35.35 -30.64 14.57
C VAL A 22 -34.47 -30.46 13.33
N SER A 23 -34.89 -30.92 12.16
CA SER A 23 -34.07 -30.88 10.93
C SER A 23 -34.00 -29.52 10.22
N VAL A 24 -34.79 -28.52 10.60
CA VAL A 24 -34.79 -27.19 9.95
C VAL A 24 -33.80 -26.18 10.55
N ARG A 25 -33.07 -26.53 11.62
CA ARG A 25 -32.28 -25.54 12.39
C ARG A 25 -30.81 -25.36 12.01
N SER A 26 -30.21 -26.14 11.12
CA SER A 26 -28.76 -25.98 10.86
C SER A 26 -28.36 -26.13 9.40
N CYS A 27 -28.96 -25.30 8.56
CA CYS A 27 -28.29 -24.79 7.36
C CYS A 27 -28.12 -23.27 7.47
N TYR A 28 -27.67 -22.78 8.62
CA TYR A 28 -26.95 -21.52 8.65
C TYR A 28 -25.53 -21.85 8.19
N ALA A 29 -25.30 -21.78 6.88
CA ALA A 29 -23.94 -21.63 6.40
C ALA A 29 -23.43 -20.36 7.08
N ALA A 30 -22.49 -20.50 8.02
CA ALA A 30 -21.82 -19.35 8.61
C ALA A 30 -21.32 -18.51 7.43
N THR A 31 -21.79 -17.27 7.34
CA THR A 31 -21.21 -16.31 6.41
C THR A 31 -19.72 -16.29 6.72
N PRO A 32 -18.83 -16.46 5.73
CA PRO A 32 -17.41 -16.44 6.04
C PRO A 32 -17.09 -15.07 6.65
N GLU A 33 -16.73 -15.06 7.93
CA GLU A 33 -16.34 -13.85 8.63
C GLU A 33 -14.90 -13.53 8.26
N ASP A 34 -14.59 -12.24 8.11
CA ASP A 34 -13.21 -11.73 8.03
C ASP A 34 -12.51 -11.94 9.38
N LYS A 35 -11.59 -12.89 9.38
CA LYS A 35 -10.81 -13.33 10.53
C LYS A 35 -9.38 -12.82 10.48
N ILE A 36 -8.88 -12.32 9.36
CA ILE A 36 -7.52 -11.84 9.20
C ILE A 36 -7.57 -10.35 8.86
N ARG A 37 -7.32 -9.51 9.86
CA ARG A 37 -7.52 -8.06 9.73
C ARG A 37 -6.25 -7.28 9.97
N PHE A 38 -6.15 -6.11 9.34
CA PHE A 38 -5.13 -5.13 9.67
C PHE A 38 -5.35 -4.61 11.10
N THR A 39 -4.30 -4.69 11.91
CA THR A 39 -4.25 -4.10 13.26
C THR A 39 -3.34 -2.89 13.34
N ASP A 40 -2.45 -2.74 12.36
CA ASP A 40 -1.64 -1.55 12.17
C ASP A 40 -1.59 -1.24 10.66
N LEU A 41 -2.04 -0.05 10.30
CA LEU A 41 -2.15 0.41 8.92
C LEU A 41 -1.94 1.93 8.90
N PRO A 42 -0.91 2.44 8.21
CA PRO A 42 -0.71 3.88 8.11
C PRO A 42 -1.83 4.50 7.27
N PRO A 43 -2.55 5.52 7.79
CA PRO A 43 -3.62 6.17 7.03
C PRO A 43 -3.08 7.04 5.88
N THR A 44 -1.83 7.48 5.96
CA THR A 44 -1.20 8.30 4.93
C THR A 44 0.29 8.03 4.83
N ILE A 45 0.79 7.92 3.60
CA ILE A 45 2.21 7.79 3.25
C ILE A 45 2.62 9.03 2.48
N ASP A 46 3.71 9.69 2.88
CA ASP A 46 4.30 10.79 2.12
C ASP A 46 5.34 10.24 1.14
N ILE A 47 5.30 10.62 -0.13
CA ILE A 47 6.29 10.23 -1.15
C ILE A 47 6.70 11.44 -2.00
N LYS A 48 7.88 11.38 -2.62
CA LYS A 48 8.34 12.37 -3.61
C LYS A 48 8.22 11.77 -5.02
N PRO A 49 8.01 12.59 -6.06
CA PRO A 49 8.15 12.15 -7.44
C PRO A 49 9.54 11.51 -7.67
N GLY A 50 9.57 10.39 -8.40
CA GLY A 50 10.81 9.67 -8.72
C GLY A 50 11.47 8.93 -7.57
N SER A 51 10.80 8.80 -6.41
CA SER A 51 11.35 8.11 -5.24
C SER A 51 10.59 6.84 -4.88
N GLN A 52 11.19 6.04 -4.01
CA GLN A 52 10.53 4.92 -3.33
C GLN A 52 10.33 5.26 -1.86
N GLU A 53 9.26 4.71 -1.28
CA GLU A 53 9.00 4.78 0.15
C GLU A 53 8.51 3.42 0.64
N SER A 54 8.92 3.05 1.85
CA SER A 54 8.50 1.82 2.51
C SER A 54 7.65 2.14 3.73
N PHE A 55 6.64 1.32 3.98
CA PHE A 55 5.77 1.42 5.14
C PHE A 55 5.37 0.02 5.61
N ASP A 56 5.12 -0.10 6.91
CA ASP A 56 4.74 -1.36 7.52
C ASP A 56 3.22 -1.47 7.63
N VAL A 57 2.69 -2.66 7.37
CA VAL A 57 1.31 -3.04 7.72
C VAL A 57 1.34 -4.30 8.56
N THR A 58 0.49 -4.38 9.58
CA THR A 58 0.42 -5.56 10.45
C THR A 58 -0.93 -6.22 10.35
N LEU A 59 -0.94 -7.49 9.95
CA LEU A 59 -2.11 -8.36 9.96
C LEU A 59 -2.16 -9.19 11.24
N ARG A 60 -3.38 -9.50 11.70
CA ARG A 60 -3.62 -10.39 12.83
C ARG A 60 -4.69 -11.42 12.49
N ASN A 61 -4.39 -12.68 12.81
CA ASN A 61 -5.33 -13.79 12.66
C ASN A 61 -6.16 -13.95 13.94
N PHE A 62 -7.43 -13.58 13.85
CA PHE A 62 -8.47 -13.77 14.87
C PHE A 62 -9.23 -15.09 14.72
N GLY A 63 -8.93 -15.86 13.68
CA GLY A 63 -9.48 -17.17 13.43
C GLY A 63 -8.91 -18.25 14.35
N ASN A 64 -9.44 -19.46 14.17
CA ASN A 64 -9.09 -20.65 14.95
C ASN A 64 -8.26 -21.68 14.15
N GLN A 65 -7.67 -21.26 13.04
CA GLN A 65 -6.78 -22.06 12.20
C GLN A 65 -5.62 -21.19 11.70
N TYR A 66 -4.51 -21.81 11.30
CA TYR A 66 -3.42 -21.12 10.61
C TYR A 66 -3.87 -20.69 9.20
N ALA A 67 -3.19 -19.69 8.65
CA ALA A 67 -3.47 -19.19 7.30
C ALA A 67 -2.17 -18.84 6.60
N ASP A 68 -2.06 -19.20 5.33
CA ASP A 68 -1.09 -18.59 4.42
C ASP A 68 -1.70 -17.28 3.93
N VAL A 69 -0.98 -16.18 4.14
CA VAL A 69 -1.48 -14.82 3.91
C VAL A 69 -0.47 -14.05 3.06
N SER A 70 -0.97 -13.34 2.07
CA SER A 70 -0.24 -12.32 1.30
C SER A 70 -1.05 -11.02 1.28
N ILE A 71 -0.48 -9.95 0.74
CA ILE A 71 -1.20 -8.68 0.55
C ILE A 71 -1.72 -8.60 -0.88
N ASN A 72 -3.01 -8.26 -1.02
CA ASN A 72 -3.61 -7.90 -2.30
C ASN A 72 -3.72 -6.39 -2.42
N VAL A 73 -3.54 -5.87 -3.63
CA VAL A 73 -3.61 -4.44 -3.92
C VAL A 73 -4.56 -4.21 -5.09
N ARG A 74 -5.41 -3.20 -5.00
CA ARG A 74 -6.25 -2.75 -6.11
C ARG A 74 -6.33 -1.23 -6.19
N SER A 75 -6.86 -0.74 -7.30
CA SER A 75 -7.06 0.69 -7.54
C SER A 75 -5.77 1.50 -7.42
N LEU A 76 -4.61 0.88 -7.68
CA LEU A 76 -3.33 1.56 -7.63
C LEU A 76 -3.24 2.53 -8.82
N PRO A 77 -3.01 3.83 -8.60
CA PRO A 77 -2.81 4.79 -9.68
C PRO A 77 -1.64 4.38 -10.58
N ASP A 78 -1.77 4.55 -11.89
CA ASP A 78 -0.75 4.16 -12.89
C ASP A 78 0.64 4.75 -12.62
N ALA A 79 0.68 5.93 -11.99
CA ALA A 79 1.92 6.64 -11.63
C ALA A 79 2.62 6.08 -10.37
N LEU A 80 2.03 5.07 -9.72
CA LEU A 80 2.56 4.36 -8.55
C LEU A 80 2.74 2.87 -8.88
N THR A 81 3.77 2.24 -8.32
CA THR A 81 4.00 0.79 -8.44
C THR A 81 4.31 0.16 -7.08
N ILE A 82 3.89 -1.09 -6.88
CA ILE A 82 4.36 -1.90 -5.76
C ILE A 82 5.70 -2.53 -6.15
N VAL A 83 6.74 -2.26 -5.36
CA VAL A 83 8.09 -2.81 -5.54
C VAL A 83 8.27 -4.10 -4.74
N SER A 84 7.69 -4.16 -3.54
CA SER A 84 7.73 -5.32 -2.64
C SER A 84 6.58 -5.31 -1.64
N GLY A 85 6.31 -6.44 -0.99
CA GLY A 85 5.34 -6.56 0.11
C GLY A 85 4.17 -7.51 -0.16
N ASP A 86 4.20 -8.26 -1.26
CA ASP A 86 3.18 -9.24 -1.65
C ASP A 86 3.57 -10.69 -1.30
N GLU A 87 4.67 -10.88 -0.56
CA GLU A 87 5.12 -12.22 -0.20
C GLU A 87 4.07 -12.98 0.63
N GLU A 88 4.03 -14.30 0.46
CA GLU A 88 3.17 -15.16 1.29
C GLU A 88 3.89 -15.52 2.60
N ARG A 89 3.17 -15.42 3.72
CA ARG A 89 3.67 -15.79 5.04
C ARG A 89 2.64 -16.60 5.80
N LEU A 90 3.13 -17.60 6.55
CA LEU A 90 2.30 -18.36 7.48
C LEU A 90 1.95 -17.48 8.70
N LEU A 91 0.66 -17.36 8.97
CA LEU A 91 0.11 -16.60 10.08
C LEU A 91 -0.63 -17.51 11.07
N ASP A 92 0.02 -17.79 12.19
CA ASP A 92 -0.51 -18.60 13.27
C ASP A 92 -1.75 -17.98 13.96
N MET A 93 -2.56 -18.86 14.54
CA MET A 93 -3.76 -18.49 15.29
C MET A 93 -3.48 -17.50 16.42
N GLY A 94 -4.20 -16.39 16.45
CA GLY A 94 -4.06 -15.35 17.48
C GLY A 94 -2.78 -14.53 17.36
N LYS A 95 -1.92 -14.79 16.36
CA LYS A 95 -0.66 -14.10 16.12
C LYS A 95 -0.81 -12.99 15.09
N SER A 96 0.23 -12.17 15.01
CA SER A 96 0.37 -11.07 14.06
C SER A 96 1.63 -11.23 13.22
N VAL A 97 1.60 -10.70 12.02
CA VAL A 97 2.75 -10.61 11.11
C VAL A 97 2.78 -9.22 10.48
N THR A 98 3.98 -8.67 10.30
CA THR A 98 4.19 -7.35 9.72
C THR A 98 4.83 -7.47 8.34
N TYR A 99 4.24 -6.80 7.35
CA TYR A 99 4.71 -6.72 5.97
C TYR A 99 5.31 -5.33 5.70
N PRO A 100 6.60 -5.26 5.32
CA PRO A 100 7.19 -4.04 4.78
C PRO A 100 6.80 -3.91 3.30
N ILE A 101 5.87 -3.00 3.00
CA ILE A 101 5.44 -2.71 1.63
C ILE A 101 6.28 -1.55 1.11
N THR A 102 6.85 -1.72 -0.08
CA THR A 102 7.59 -0.64 -0.76
C THR A 102 6.83 -0.21 -2.00
N ILE A 103 6.59 1.09 -2.13
CA ILE A 103 6.00 1.70 -3.32
C ILE A 103 7.00 2.60 -4.01
N SER A 104 6.90 2.70 -5.34
CA SER A 104 7.64 3.68 -6.14
C SER A 104 6.67 4.66 -6.77
N ALA A 105 7.05 5.93 -6.77
CA ALA A 105 6.39 6.97 -7.55
C ALA A 105 7.20 7.28 -8.81
N SER A 106 6.50 7.41 -9.93
CA SER A 106 7.08 7.94 -11.18
C SER A 106 7.53 9.40 -11.01
N ASP A 107 8.41 9.88 -11.90
CA ASP A 107 8.89 11.27 -11.90
C ASP A 107 7.78 12.28 -12.29
N ASP A 108 6.80 11.86 -13.07
CA ASP A 108 5.72 12.68 -13.62
C ASP A 108 4.41 12.61 -12.80
N ILE A 109 4.42 11.91 -11.67
CA ILE A 109 3.26 11.85 -10.77
C ILE A 109 2.81 13.25 -10.37
N ALA A 110 1.52 13.52 -10.51
CA ALA A 110 0.94 14.80 -10.12
C ALA A 110 1.03 14.99 -8.59
N PRO A 111 1.46 16.17 -8.10
CA PRO A 111 1.38 16.50 -6.68
C PRO A 111 -0.06 16.42 -6.16
N GLY A 112 -0.24 15.98 -4.92
CA GLY A 112 -1.56 15.86 -4.30
C GLY A 112 -1.74 14.58 -3.50
N THR A 113 -3.00 14.23 -3.26
CA THR A 113 -3.39 13.00 -2.58
C THR A 113 -3.96 12.00 -3.57
N HIS A 114 -3.35 10.82 -3.59
CA HIS A 114 -3.80 9.66 -4.34
C HIS A 114 -4.25 8.58 -3.36
N GLN A 115 -5.02 7.61 -3.82
CA GLN A 115 -5.51 6.52 -2.98
C GLN A 115 -5.39 5.19 -3.72
N PHE A 116 -5.14 4.15 -2.94
CA PHE A 116 -5.26 2.76 -3.37
C PHE A 116 -5.80 1.94 -2.20
N GLU A 117 -6.20 0.71 -2.47
CA GLU A 117 -6.76 -0.17 -1.45
C GLU A 117 -5.91 -1.42 -1.30
N ILE A 118 -5.78 -1.88 -0.07
CA ILE A 118 -5.14 -3.16 0.26
C ILE A 118 -6.12 -4.07 1.00
N ALA A 119 -5.90 -5.37 0.85
CA ALA A 119 -6.61 -6.43 1.55
C ALA A 119 -5.63 -7.53 1.89
N ASP A 120 -5.92 -8.34 2.90
CA ASP A 120 -5.27 -9.64 3.02
C ASP A 120 -5.72 -10.55 1.86
N LYS A 121 -4.92 -11.57 1.57
CA LYS A 121 -5.26 -12.63 0.63
C LYS A 121 -4.95 -13.96 1.27
N SER A 122 -6.00 -14.71 1.57
CA SER A 122 -5.92 -16.08 2.05
C SER A 122 -7.04 -16.92 1.45
N HIS A 123 -6.84 -18.24 1.35
CA HIS A 123 -7.89 -19.16 0.91
C HIS A 123 -8.92 -19.43 2.00
N VAL A 124 -8.57 -19.17 3.26
CA VAL A 124 -9.36 -19.53 4.43
C VAL A 124 -10.13 -18.36 5.04
N ASP A 125 -10.08 -17.19 4.39
CA ASP A 125 -10.64 -15.96 4.90
C ASP A 125 -11.37 -15.14 3.83
N GLN A 126 -12.36 -14.36 4.25
CA GLN A 126 -12.87 -13.25 3.46
C GLN A 126 -12.14 -11.99 3.87
N HIS A 127 -11.65 -11.23 2.89
CA HIS A 127 -10.90 -10.03 3.18
C HIS A 127 -11.78 -8.78 3.19
N THR A 128 -11.40 -7.81 4.02
CA THR A 128 -11.89 -6.44 3.96
C THR A 128 -10.86 -5.54 3.27
N TRP A 129 -11.33 -4.67 2.38
CA TRP A 129 -10.49 -3.68 1.71
C TRP A 129 -10.32 -2.44 2.59
N GLU A 130 -9.08 -2.08 2.84
CA GLU A 130 -8.69 -0.88 3.57
C GLU A 130 -8.04 0.14 2.63
N THR A 131 -8.37 1.42 2.80
CA THR A 131 -7.87 2.50 1.94
C THR A 131 -6.59 3.11 2.52
N ILE A 132 -5.57 3.25 1.67
CA ILE A 132 -4.34 3.98 1.97
C ILE A 132 -4.31 5.25 1.14
N SER A 133 -4.01 6.39 1.79
CA SER A 133 -3.74 7.65 1.10
C SER A 133 -2.25 7.86 0.87
N VAL A 134 -1.86 8.26 -0.33
CA VAL A 134 -0.49 8.62 -0.69
C VAL A 134 -0.44 10.12 -0.98
N ARG A 135 0.35 10.85 -0.19
CA ARG A 135 0.58 12.28 -0.39
C ARG A 135 1.89 12.48 -1.16
N VAL A 136 1.75 12.91 -2.40
CA VAL A 136 2.87 13.27 -3.26
C VAL A 136 3.23 14.72 -3.00
N LYS A 137 4.47 14.95 -2.54
CA LYS A 137 5.00 16.30 -2.32
C LYS A 137 5.27 16.96 -3.68
N GLY A 138 4.82 18.20 -3.84
CA GLY A 138 5.14 18.97 -5.04
C GLY A 138 6.63 19.23 -5.17
N SER A 139 7.18 19.04 -6.37
CA SER A 139 8.45 19.64 -6.74
C SER A 139 8.25 21.15 -6.84
N VAL A 140 9.08 21.93 -6.14
CA VAL A 140 9.15 23.38 -6.40
C VAL A 140 9.67 23.52 -7.83
N PRO A 141 8.97 24.22 -8.74
CA PRO A 141 9.49 24.43 -10.08
C PRO A 141 10.85 25.14 -9.97
N THR A 142 11.92 24.47 -10.40
CA THR A 142 13.19 25.17 -10.68
C THR A 142 12.87 26.17 -11.79
N PRO A 143 13.06 27.49 -11.58
CA PRO A 143 12.82 28.47 -12.62
C PRO A 143 13.60 28.07 -13.89
N PRO A 144 13.03 28.25 -15.09
CA PRO A 144 13.77 28.04 -16.33
C PRO A 144 15.06 28.86 -16.25
N ALA A 145 16.20 28.19 -16.42
CA ALA A 145 17.45 28.90 -16.68
C ALA A 145 17.25 29.64 -18.00
N ASP A 146 17.05 30.95 -17.93
CA ASP A 146 16.86 31.83 -19.08
C ASP A 146 17.96 31.57 -20.11
N ALA A 147 17.56 30.96 -21.22
CA ALA A 147 18.28 31.05 -22.46
C ALA A 147 17.99 32.44 -23.06
N THR A 148 19.05 33.12 -23.52
CA THR A 148 19.06 34.36 -24.31
C THR A 148 19.40 35.65 -23.55
N SER A 149 20.67 36.03 -23.59
CA SER A 149 21.02 37.38 -24.03
C SER A 149 22.29 37.32 -24.88
N GLY A 150 22.08 37.09 -26.17
CA GLY A 150 23.04 37.38 -27.22
C GLY A 150 22.39 38.37 -28.17
N GLN A 151 22.64 39.66 -27.97
CA GLN A 151 22.60 40.63 -29.08
C GLN A 151 23.54 41.82 -28.80
N THR A 152 24.11 42.28 -29.90
CA THR A 152 25.34 43.04 -30.06
C THR A 152 25.06 44.53 -30.32
N GLU A 153 26.02 45.38 -29.95
CA GLU A 153 26.41 46.68 -30.57
C GLU A 153 25.79 48.06 -30.15
N ALA A 154 26.64 48.85 -29.47
CA ALA A 154 27.26 50.13 -29.92
C ALA A 154 26.78 51.53 -29.43
N LYS A 155 27.76 52.24 -28.81
CA LYS A 155 28.01 53.71 -28.65
C LYS A 155 27.06 54.49 -27.72
N LYS A 156 27.52 55.20 -26.66
CA LYS A 156 28.47 56.34 -26.63
C LYS A 156 28.89 56.69 -25.17
N SER A 157 30.17 57.02 -24.97
CA SER A 157 30.89 57.45 -23.74
C SER A 157 30.51 58.89 -23.26
N PRO A 158 31.00 59.50 -22.14
CA PRO A 158 31.87 59.04 -21.03
C PRO A 158 31.40 59.40 -19.59
N GLY A 159 31.93 58.69 -18.56
CA GLY A 159 31.77 59.09 -17.15
C GLY A 159 32.67 58.31 -16.19
N PHE A 160 33.88 58.84 -15.99
CA PHE A 160 34.89 58.60 -14.95
C PHE A 160 34.65 57.54 -13.86
N GLY A 161 35.62 56.62 -13.72
CA GLY A 161 35.79 55.74 -12.56
C GLY A 161 36.89 54.69 -12.73
N VAL A 162 38.13 55.12 -12.94
CA VAL A 162 39.33 54.26 -12.97
C VAL A 162 39.82 54.04 -11.55
N VAL A 163 40.06 52.77 -11.14
CA VAL A 163 41.17 52.21 -10.32
C VAL A 163 40.85 50.70 -10.17
N ALA A 164 41.42 49.78 -10.98
CA ALA A 164 42.71 49.05 -10.79
C ALA A 164 42.82 48.40 -9.39
N VAL A 165 43.00 47.10 -9.17
CA VAL A 165 44.17 46.28 -9.55
C VAL A 165 43.88 44.80 -9.20
N MET A 166 44.24 43.93 -10.14
CA MET A 166 44.70 42.53 -10.08
C MET A 166 44.97 41.86 -8.72
N PHE A 167 44.58 40.59 -8.57
CA PHE A 167 45.55 39.54 -8.18
C PHE A 167 45.15 38.18 -8.77
N ALA A 168 46.19 37.48 -9.24
CA ALA A 168 46.14 36.34 -10.13
C ALA A 168 46.20 34.98 -9.40
N LEU A 169 45.75 33.94 -10.11
CA LEU A 169 46.31 32.59 -10.21
C LEU A 169 46.81 31.89 -8.93
N LEU A 170 46.11 30.81 -8.56
CA LEU A 170 46.74 29.58 -8.06
C LEU A 170 46.03 28.36 -8.63
N LEU A 171 46.32 28.08 -9.91
CA LEU A 171 46.30 26.74 -10.48
C LEU A 171 47.69 26.12 -10.28
N ALA A 172 47.71 24.84 -9.93
CA ALA A 172 48.86 23.93 -9.84
C ALA A 172 49.71 23.94 -8.54
N TYR A 173 49.24 23.20 -7.54
CA TYR A 173 50.08 22.33 -6.70
C TYR A 173 49.09 21.35 -6.03
N ARG A 174 49.08 20.04 -6.25
CA ARG A 174 50.22 19.15 -6.34
C ARG A 174 49.74 17.81 -6.90
N SER A 175 50.25 17.43 -8.06
CA SER A 175 50.29 16.05 -8.52
C SER A 175 51.13 15.21 -7.57
N GLY A 176 50.69 13.97 -7.34
CA GLY A 176 51.49 12.91 -6.73
C GLY A 176 50.56 11.94 -6.01
N ARG A 177 50.40 10.68 -6.40
CA ARG A 177 51.21 9.84 -7.29
C ARG A 177 50.36 8.59 -7.56
N ALA A 178 50.24 8.19 -8.83
CA ALA A 178 49.86 6.83 -9.16
C ALA A 178 50.98 5.86 -8.73
N GLN A 179 50.60 4.82 -7.97
CA GLN A 179 50.85 3.36 -8.16
C GLN A 179 52.22 2.82 -8.62
N PRO A 180 52.50 1.51 -8.49
CA PRO A 180 51.64 0.38 -8.06
C PRO A 180 51.77 -0.02 -6.58
#